data_AF-A0AA43U2Q4-F1
#
_entry.id   AF-A0AA43U2Q4-F1
#
_cell.length_a   1.000
_cell.length_b   1.000
_cell.length_c   1.000
_cell.angle_alpha   90.00
_cell.angle_beta   90.00
_cell.angle_gamma   90.00
#
_symmetry.space_group_name_H-M   'P 1'
#
loop_
_entity.id
_entity.type
_entity.pdbx_description
1 polymer ?
#
loop_
_entity_poly.entity_id
_entity_poly.type
_entity_poly.pdbx_seq_one_letter_code
_entity_poly.pdbx_strand_id
1 'polypeptide(L)'
;MAGRLPIPVTALPRERDKLTRAMDVQAFHSAKVVCLPADDKFNYEFISEVSAFTHNDAHKFDDQVDAMIDAIDYVFIKGANAYDIMSAV
;
A
#
# COMPACT_ATOMS: atom_id res chain seq x y z
N MET A 1 -30.64 8.13 5.39
CA MET A 1 -29.60 9.08 4.94
C MET A 1 -28.31 8.72 5.66
N ALA A 2 -27.35 8.09 4.97
CA ALA A 2 -26.06 7.79 5.57
C ALA A 2 -25.34 9.12 5.86
N GLY A 3 -25.06 9.36 7.14
CA GLY A 3 -24.40 10.57 7.61
C GLY A 3 -23.01 10.68 6.99
N ARG A 4 -22.68 11.89 6.56
CA ARG A 4 -21.36 12.24 6.01
C ARG A 4 -20.29 11.85 7.04
N LEU A 5 -19.36 10.97 6.68
CA LEU A 5 -18.23 10.62 7.54
C LEU A 5 -17.43 11.89 7.84
N PRO A 6 -16.86 12.03 9.06
CA PRO A 6 -16.13 13.24 9.45
C PRO A 6 -14.84 13.43 8.64
N ILE A 7 -14.38 12.38 7.95
CA ILE A 7 -13.20 12.39 7.09
C ILE A 7 -13.65 12.05 5.67
N PRO A 8 -13.21 12.81 4.65
CA PRO A 8 -13.48 12.47 3.25
C PRO A 8 -12.83 11.13 2.91
N VAL A 9 -13.63 10.20 2.37
CA VAL A 9 -13.13 8.90 1.90
C VAL A 9 -12.95 8.96 0.40
N THR A 10 -11.72 8.80 -0.06
CA THR A 10 -11.40 8.64 -1.48
C THR A 10 -11.32 7.16 -1.80
N ALA A 11 -12.15 6.70 -2.74
CA ALA A 11 -12.07 5.32 -3.21
C ALA A 11 -10.76 5.10 -3.98
N LEU A 12 -10.08 3.99 -3.70
CA LEU A 12 -8.90 3.58 -4.43
C LEU A 12 -9.27 2.41 -5.37
N PRO A 13 -9.55 2.67 -6.66
CA PRO A 13 -9.93 1.63 -7.60
C PRO A 13 -8.72 0.76 -7.94
N ARG A 14 -8.91 -0.57 -7.89
CA ARG A 14 -7.93 -1.58 -8.31
C ARG A 14 -8.45 -2.25 -9.59
N GLU A 15 -7.89 -1.87 -10.74
CA GLU A 15 -8.33 -2.39 -12.05
C GLU A 15 -7.59 -3.66 -12.48
N ARG A 16 -6.41 -3.90 -11.90
CA ARG A 16 -5.51 -5.01 -12.24
C ARG A 16 -5.34 -5.94 -11.04
N ASP A 17 -4.97 -7.18 -11.32
CA ASP A 17 -4.70 -8.18 -10.30
C ASP A 17 -3.51 -7.78 -9.40
N LYS A 18 -3.44 -8.40 -8.24
CA LYS A 18 -2.44 -8.11 -7.20
C LYS A 18 -1.01 -8.29 -7.70
N LEU A 19 -0.73 -9.36 -8.42
CA LEU A 19 0.62 -9.64 -8.92
C LEU A 19 1.06 -8.58 -9.93
N THR A 20 0.19 -8.24 -10.89
CA THR A 20 0.50 -7.19 -11.87
C THR A 20 0.78 -5.85 -11.20
N ARG A 21 -0.01 -5.46 -10.18
CA ARG A 21 0.26 -4.23 -9.41
C ARG A 21 1.56 -4.31 -8.61
N ALA A 22 1.87 -5.45 -8.02
CA ALA A 22 3.13 -5.66 -7.30
C ALA A 22 4.35 -5.49 -8.24
N MET A 23 4.24 -5.98 -9.48
CA MET A 23 5.28 -5.81 -10.50
C MET A 23 5.49 -4.35 -10.89
N ASP A 24 4.41 -3.57 -11.02
CA ASP A 24 4.51 -2.14 -11.34
C ASP A 24 5.30 -1.35 -10.28
N VAL A 25 5.16 -1.73 -9.00
CA VAL A 25 5.77 -1.00 -7.87
C VAL A 25 7.10 -1.59 -7.39
N GLN A 26 7.48 -2.79 -7.84
CA GLN A 26 8.63 -3.55 -7.34
C GLN A 26 9.95 -2.74 -7.38
N ALA A 27 10.16 -1.97 -8.46
CA ALA A 27 11.37 -1.16 -8.63
C ALA A 27 11.51 -0.10 -7.52
N PHE A 28 10.42 0.56 -7.14
CA PHE A 28 10.39 1.54 -6.05
C PHE A 28 10.61 0.88 -4.70
N HIS A 29 9.96 -0.27 -4.45
CA HIS A 29 10.19 -1.04 -3.22
C HIS A 29 11.68 -1.43 -3.07
N SER A 30 12.31 -1.90 -4.16
CA SER A 30 13.75 -2.23 -4.20
C SER A 30 14.66 -1.02 -3.96
N ALA A 31 14.20 0.18 -4.32
CA ALA A 31 14.88 1.45 -4.05
C ALA A 31 14.81 1.92 -2.59
N LYS A 32 14.20 1.13 -1.68
CA LYS A 32 14.12 1.40 -0.24
C LYS A 32 13.40 2.71 0.12
N VAL A 33 12.36 3.05 -0.65
CA VAL A 33 11.52 4.24 -0.39
C VAL A 33 10.40 3.97 0.62
N VAL A 34 10.20 2.71 1.04
CA VAL A 34 9.26 2.32 2.10
C VAL A 34 9.99 2.34 3.43
N CYS A 35 9.44 3.06 4.41
CA CYS A 35 9.98 3.14 5.76
C CYS A 35 8.90 2.72 6.76
N LEU A 36 9.28 1.86 7.70
CA LEU A 36 8.40 1.43 8.80
C LEU A 36 8.71 2.24 10.07
N PRO A 37 7.70 2.55 10.89
CA PRO A 37 7.90 3.23 12.15
C PRO A 37 8.80 2.41 13.09
N ALA A 38 9.71 3.07 13.79
CA ALA A 38 10.55 2.40 14.78
C ALA A 38 9.69 1.84 15.93
N ASP A 39 10.05 0.65 16.40
CA ASP A 39 9.44 -0.03 17.56
C ASP A 39 7.95 -0.36 17.46
N ASP A 40 7.36 -0.29 16.26
CA ASP A 40 5.98 -0.74 16.05
C ASP A 40 5.90 -2.27 16.06
N LYS A 41 5.02 -2.81 16.91
CA LYS A 41 4.73 -4.24 17.03
C LYS A 41 4.20 -4.87 15.75
N PHE A 42 3.53 -4.09 14.90
CA PHE A 42 2.94 -4.56 13.64
C PHE A 42 3.98 -4.74 12.53
N ASN A 43 5.19 -4.19 12.69
CA ASN A 43 6.28 -4.37 11.72
C ASN A 43 6.62 -5.84 11.48
N TYR A 44 6.51 -6.68 12.52
CA TYR A 44 6.76 -8.11 12.39
C TYR A 44 5.77 -8.77 11.41
N GLU A 45 4.48 -8.46 11.55
CA GLU A 45 3.43 -8.98 10.67
C GLU A 45 3.62 -8.45 9.24
N PHE A 46 3.87 -7.14 9.09
CA PHE A 46 4.15 -6.53 7.79
C PHE A 46 5.31 -7.22 7.06
N ILE A 47 6.46 -7.38 7.73
CA ILE A 47 7.65 -8.01 7.14
C ILE A 47 7.35 -9.47 6.80
N SER A 48 6.60 -10.18 7.65
CA SER A 48 6.19 -11.56 7.39
C SER A 48 5.31 -11.67 6.15
N GLU A 49 4.32 -10.79 5.98
CA GLU A 49 3.45 -10.79 4.79
C GLU A 49 4.24 -10.48 3.51
N VAL A 50 5.08 -9.44 3.53
CA VAL A 50 5.91 -9.06 2.37
C VAL A 50 6.91 -10.17 2.01
N SER A 51 7.51 -10.82 3.01
CA SER A 51 8.48 -11.90 2.79
C SER A 51 7.82 -13.19 2.33
N ALA A 52 6.55 -13.40 2.68
CA ALA A 52 5.76 -14.54 2.25
C ALA A 52 5.13 -14.32 0.87
N PHE A 53 5.15 -13.11 0.29
CA PHE A 53 4.50 -12.82 -0.98
C PHE A 53 5.04 -13.70 -2.11
N THR A 54 4.14 -14.42 -2.80
CA THR A 54 4.49 -15.22 -3.97
C THR A 54 3.48 -15.04 -5.10
N HIS A 55 3.91 -15.40 -6.31
CA HIS A 55 3.15 -15.19 -7.55
C HIS A 55 1.87 -16.01 -7.64
N ASN A 56 1.71 -17.05 -6.82
CA ASN A 56 0.58 -17.97 -6.90
C ASN A 56 -0.61 -17.57 -6.01
N ASP A 57 -0.55 -16.38 -5.38
CA ASP A 57 -1.63 -15.81 -4.56
C ASP A 57 -2.14 -16.76 -3.45
N ALA A 58 -1.28 -17.67 -2.98
CA ALA A 58 -1.67 -18.73 -2.05
C ALA A 58 -1.71 -18.28 -0.57
N HIS A 59 -1.43 -17.01 -0.29
CA HIS A 59 -1.24 -16.51 1.07
C HIS A 59 -2.54 -15.92 1.62
N LYS A 60 -2.96 -16.41 2.79
CA LYS A 60 -4.21 -16.00 3.45
C LYS A 60 -4.19 -14.57 4.02
N PHE A 61 -3.01 -14.01 4.21
CA PHE A 61 -2.80 -12.75 4.91
C PHE A 61 -1.84 -11.89 4.08
N ASP A 62 -2.38 -10.90 3.39
CA ASP A 62 -1.62 -10.00 2.52
C ASP A 62 -2.25 -8.58 2.43
N ASP A 63 -3.14 -8.26 3.37
CA ASP A 63 -3.85 -6.99 3.43
C ASP A 63 -2.86 -5.81 3.59
N GLN A 64 -1.76 -6.02 4.32
CA GLN A 64 -0.74 -4.97 4.51
C GLN A 64 0.13 -4.80 3.26
N VAL A 65 0.41 -5.89 2.54
CA VAL A 65 1.11 -5.86 1.25
C VAL A 65 0.29 -5.07 0.22
N ASP A 66 -1.02 -5.30 0.21
CA ASP A 66 -1.97 -4.57 -0.63
C ASP A 66 -1.91 -3.06 -0.38
N ALA A 67 -1.93 -2.65 0.89
CA ALA A 67 -1.84 -1.25 1.29
C ALA A 67 -0.49 -0.63 0.90
N MET A 68 0.62 -1.37 1.03
CA MET A 68 1.94 -0.91 0.61
C MET A 68 2.01 -0.71 -0.91
N ILE A 69 1.52 -1.67 -1.71
CA ILE A 69 1.50 -1.56 -3.18
C ILE A 69 0.72 -0.32 -3.60
N ASP A 70 -0.47 -0.15 -3.02
CA ASP A 70 -1.36 0.98 -3.28
C ASP A 70 -0.71 2.32 -2.90
N ALA A 71 0.01 2.38 -1.78
CA ALA A 71 0.74 3.58 -1.37
C ALA A 71 1.87 3.93 -2.34
N ILE A 72 2.67 2.95 -2.78
CA ILE A 72 3.76 3.19 -3.73
C ILE A 72 3.21 3.65 -5.09
N ASP A 73 2.16 3.00 -5.60
CA ASP A 73 1.50 3.39 -6.84
C ASP A 73 0.96 4.83 -6.77
N TYR A 74 0.28 5.17 -5.67
CA TYR A 74 -0.26 6.50 -5.46
C TYR A 74 0.82 7.59 -5.44
N VAL A 75 1.92 7.37 -4.72
CA VAL A 75 2.99 8.37 -4.54
C VAL A 75 3.89 8.46 -5.77
N PHE A 76 4.35 7.34 -6.30
CA PHE A 76 5.45 7.32 -7.27
C PHE A 76 5.02 7.11 -8.72
N ILE A 77 3.87 6.48 -8.96
CA ILE A 77 3.39 6.18 -10.32
C ILE A 77 2.32 7.19 -10.76
N LYS A 78 1.31 7.40 -9.91
CA LYS A 78 0.25 8.39 -10.15
C LYS A 78 0.71 9.83 -9.88
N GLY A 79 1.87 9.99 -9.22
CA GLY A 79 2.50 11.28 -9.01
C GLY A 79 1.75 12.19 -8.04
N ALA A 80 1.12 11.62 -7.00
CA ALA A 80 0.53 12.42 -5.94
C ALA A 80 1.62 13.31 -5.31
N ASN A 81 1.36 14.61 -5.22
CA ASN A 81 2.30 15.53 -4.60
C ASN A 81 2.33 15.27 -3.09
N ALA A 82 3.46 15.51 -2.42
CA ALA A 82 3.54 15.41 -0.96
C ALA A 82 2.45 16.23 -0.24
N TYR A 83 2.00 17.33 -0.85
CA TYR A 83 0.87 18.14 -0.39
C TYR A 83 -0.49 17.41 -0.46
N ASP A 84 -0.72 16.56 -1.46
CA ASP A 84 -1.95 15.76 -1.57
C ASP A 84 -2.03 14.70 -0.45
N ILE A 85 -0.86 14.22 0.00
CA ILE A 85 -0.74 13.25 1.10
C ILE A 85 -0.94 13.92 2.46
N MET A 86 -0.34 15.10 2.68
CA MET A 86 -0.41 15.81 3.97
C MET A 86 -1.72 16.57 4.20
N SER A 87 -2.46 16.94 3.14
CA SER A 87 -3.75 17.64 3.26
C SER A 87 -4.93 16.71 3.56
N ALA A 88 -4.72 15.38 3.55
CA ALA A 88 -5.72 14.37 3.88
C ALA A 88 -5.72 13.95 5.36
N VAL A 89 -4.84 14.53 6.19
CA VAL A 89 -4.73 14.32 7.64
C VAL A 89 -5.17 15.58 8.38
#